data_AF-A0AAU5MKE8-F1
#
_entry.id   AF-A0AAU5MKE8-F1
#
_cell.length_a   1.000
_cell.length_b   1.000
_cell.length_c   1.000
_cell.angle_alpha   90.00
_cell.angle_beta   90.00
_cell.angle_gamma   90.00
#
_symmetry.space_group_name_H-M   'P 1'
#
loop_
_entity.id
_entity.type
_entity.pdbx_description
1 polymer ?
#
loop_
_entity_poly.entity_id
_entity_poly.type
_entity_poly.pdbx_seq_one_letter_code
_entity_poly.pdbx_strand_id
1 'polypeptide(L)'
;MKTQERSSEDDERAMADLAEVADWGSIWGPPATGMDAIRALVNRVTAATGWRPWAPGNIDPDRYTWGLVTPRETVMLVLPDAVLPESPRSGWSAYDIAAGELPLAEEGLDDHWPDQLELARRYWGPPVFVGPGSDLRVPPEWRDRRRHLAVWLRPGAEIHLYASQPGPEDTAAGFGYSVYASEVA
;
A
#
# COMPACT_ATOMS: atom_id res chain seq x y z
N MET A 1 -12.86 19.41 -9.28
CA MET A 1 -12.31 18.05 -9.21
C MET A 1 -12.09 17.50 -10.60
N LYS A 2 -10.96 16.84 -10.80
CA LYS A 2 -10.66 16.00 -11.96
C LYS A 2 -10.59 14.55 -11.52
N THR A 3 -10.93 13.64 -12.42
CA THR A 3 -10.78 12.21 -12.21
C THR A 3 -9.73 11.65 -13.17
N GLN A 4 -9.13 10.54 -12.76
CA GLN A 4 -8.24 9.75 -13.60
C GLN A 4 -8.56 8.28 -13.37
N GLU A 5 -8.61 7.52 -14.45
CA GLU A 5 -8.66 6.07 -14.44
C GLU A 5 -7.39 5.55 -15.12
N ARG A 6 -6.57 4.82 -14.36
CA ARG A 6 -5.33 4.22 -14.84
C ARG A 6 -5.56 2.77 -15.22
N SER A 7 -4.73 2.27 -16.14
CA SER A 7 -4.64 0.84 -16.41
C SER A 7 -4.41 0.07 -15.11
N SER A 8 -5.12 -1.05 -14.93
CA SER A 8 -4.91 -1.94 -13.80
C SER A 8 -3.63 -2.77 -13.93
N GLU A 9 -2.93 -2.72 -15.07
CA GLU A 9 -1.72 -3.53 -15.31
C GLU A 9 -0.62 -3.25 -14.28
N ASP A 10 -0.42 -2.00 -13.86
CA ASP A 10 0.58 -1.65 -12.85
C ASP A 10 0.18 -2.22 -11.48
N ASP A 11 -1.11 -2.19 -11.16
CA ASP A 11 -1.65 -2.76 -9.93
C ASP A 11 -1.58 -4.29 -9.95
N GLU A 12 -1.91 -4.92 -11.07
CA GLU A 12 -1.78 -6.37 -11.26
C GLU A 12 -0.33 -6.84 -11.06
N ARG A 13 0.65 -6.11 -11.61
CA ARG A 13 2.07 -6.43 -11.43
C ARG A 13 2.48 -6.27 -9.96
N ALA A 14 2.14 -5.16 -9.33
CA ALA A 14 2.46 -4.89 -7.95
C ALA A 14 1.80 -5.90 -6.99
N MET A 15 0.52 -6.20 -7.17
CA MET A 15 -0.20 -7.19 -6.35
C MET A 15 0.37 -8.60 -6.52
N ALA A 16 0.77 -8.97 -7.74
CA ALA A 16 1.48 -10.23 -8.00
C ALA A 16 2.83 -10.29 -7.29
N ASP A 17 3.63 -9.22 -7.36
CA ASP A 17 4.93 -9.15 -6.68
C ASP A 17 4.79 -9.27 -5.16
N LEU A 18 3.79 -8.61 -4.56
CA LEU A 18 3.49 -8.76 -3.12
C LEU A 18 3.00 -10.18 -2.78
N ALA A 19 2.27 -10.82 -3.68
CA ALA A 19 1.74 -12.17 -3.47
C ALA A 19 2.84 -13.25 -3.45
N GLU A 20 3.93 -13.05 -4.18
CA GLU A 20 5.06 -13.99 -4.29
C GLU A 20 5.91 -14.08 -3.02
N VAL A 21 5.85 -13.08 -2.14
CA VAL A 21 6.52 -13.13 -0.86
C VAL A 21 5.76 -14.06 0.08
N ALA A 22 6.31 -15.27 0.25
CA ALA A 22 5.66 -16.34 1.03
C ALA A 22 5.68 -16.07 2.54
N ASP A 23 6.74 -15.43 3.06
CA ASP A 23 6.92 -15.13 4.48
C ASP A 23 7.55 -13.74 4.66
N TRP A 24 6.72 -12.80 5.10
CA TRP A 24 7.12 -11.43 5.38
C TRP A 24 7.83 -11.30 6.73
N GLY A 25 7.66 -12.25 7.65
CA GLY A 25 8.36 -12.27 8.94
C GLY A 25 9.87 -12.27 8.80
N SER A 26 10.38 -12.88 7.72
CA SER A 26 11.81 -12.89 7.38
C SER A 26 12.39 -11.53 6.99
N ILE A 27 11.53 -10.59 6.58
CA ILE A 27 11.90 -9.24 6.12
C ILE A 27 12.02 -8.30 7.31
N TRP A 28 11.14 -8.47 8.30
CA TRP A 28 11.11 -7.63 9.47
C TRP A 28 12.31 -7.92 10.38
N GLY A 29 12.88 -6.84 10.90
CA GLY A 29 13.98 -6.91 11.86
C GLY A 29 13.58 -6.21 13.15
N PRO A 30 14.47 -6.17 14.15
CA PRO A 30 14.23 -5.39 15.34
C PRO A 30 14.00 -3.91 14.97
N PRO A 31 13.09 -3.21 15.68
CA PRO A 31 12.87 -1.79 15.48
C PRO A 31 14.19 -1.03 15.65
N ALA A 32 14.61 -0.33 14.59
CA ALA A 32 15.85 0.42 14.58
C ALA A 32 15.74 1.60 13.61
N THR A 33 16.48 2.66 13.90
CA THR A 33 16.45 3.92 13.15
C THR A 33 17.81 4.25 12.56
N GLY A 34 17.84 5.06 11.51
CA GLY A 34 19.06 5.54 10.86
C GLY A 34 19.59 4.60 9.78
N MET A 35 20.64 5.07 9.10
CA MET A 35 21.13 4.50 7.84
C MET A 35 21.49 3.01 7.91
N ASP A 36 22.04 2.54 9.03
CA ASP A 36 22.44 1.14 9.17
C ASP A 36 21.25 0.20 9.33
N ALA A 37 20.23 0.61 10.09
CA ALA A 37 18.98 -0.15 10.27
C ALA A 37 18.26 -0.34 8.93
N ILE A 38 18.23 0.74 8.17
CA ILE A 38 17.73 0.85 6.83
C ILE A 38 18.47 -0.07 5.84
N ARG A 39 19.80 -0.06 5.84
CA ARG A 39 20.60 -0.94 4.99
C ARG A 39 20.36 -2.40 5.32
N ALA A 40 20.24 -2.71 6.62
CA ALA A 40 19.91 -4.05 7.07
C ALA A 40 18.51 -4.49 6.58
N LEU A 41 17.52 -3.60 6.61
CA LEU A 41 16.19 -3.85 6.08
C LEU A 41 16.23 -4.11 4.56
N VAL A 42 16.85 -3.23 3.78
CA VAL A 42 17.00 -3.40 2.34
C VAL A 42 17.67 -4.73 2.01
N ASN A 43 18.75 -5.08 2.71
CA ASN A 43 19.44 -6.36 2.51
C ASN A 43 18.53 -7.57 2.80
N ARG A 44 17.70 -7.51 3.85
CA ARG A 44 16.73 -8.59 4.14
C ARG A 44 15.67 -8.70 3.06
N VAL A 45 15.08 -7.58 2.62
CA VAL A 45 14.10 -7.58 1.52
C VAL A 45 14.73 -8.18 0.26
N THR A 46 15.90 -7.71 -0.16
CA THR A 46 16.60 -8.23 -1.34
C THR A 46 16.92 -9.72 -1.20
N ALA A 47 17.35 -10.18 -0.03
CA ALA A 47 17.64 -11.60 0.20
C ALA A 47 16.38 -12.49 0.16
N ALA A 48 15.26 -12.01 0.69
CA ALA A 48 14.00 -12.74 0.74
C ALA A 48 13.25 -12.76 -0.61
N THR A 49 13.37 -11.69 -1.39
CA THR A 49 12.52 -11.46 -2.58
C THR A 49 13.29 -11.48 -3.91
N GLY A 50 14.61 -11.30 -3.87
CA GLY A 50 15.43 -11.09 -5.07
C GLY A 50 15.25 -9.71 -5.72
N TRP A 51 14.48 -8.79 -5.13
CA TRP A 51 14.29 -7.44 -5.65
C TRP A 51 15.57 -6.62 -5.59
N ARG A 52 15.73 -5.72 -6.57
CA ARG A 52 16.97 -4.99 -6.81
C ARG A 52 16.82 -3.51 -6.45
N PRO A 53 17.83 -2.84 -5.87
CA PRO A 53 17.78 -1.40 -5.68
C PRO A 53 17.50 -0.64 -6.99
N TRP A 54 16.52 0.27 -6.97
CA TRP A 54 16.07 1.02 -8.16
C TRP A 54 17.15 1.92 -8.77
N ALA A 55 18.09 2.41 -7.96
CA ALA A 55 19.32 3.04 -8.44
C ALA A 55 20.48 2.86 -7.44
N PRO A 56 21.71 2.59 -7.90
CA PRO A 56 22.90 2.76 -7.09
C PRO A 56 23.17 4.27 -6.94
N GLY A 57 22.89 4.82 -5.75
CA GLY A 57 23.30 6.18 -5.39
C GLY A 57 22.21 7.24 -5.54
N ASN A 58 21.29 7.27 -4.59
CA ASN A 58 20.95 8.46 -3.81
C ASN A 58 20.03 7.98 -2.71
N ILE A 59 20.65 7.49 -1.64
CA ILE A 59 19.94 7.29 -0.40
C ILE A 59 19.74 8.70 0.13
N ASP A 60 18.53 9.24 0.01
CA ASP A 60 18.16 10.43 0.77
C ASP A 60 18.14 10.01 2.25
N PRO A 61 19.12 10.42 3.08
CA PRO A 61 19.18 10.02 4.48
C PRO A 61 18.00 10.55 5.28
N ASP A 62 17.32 11.58 4.77
CA ASP A 62 16.21 12.26 5.42
C ASP A 62 14.86 11.62 5.04
N ARG A 63 14.81 10.82 3.95
CA ARG A 63 13.64 10.01 3.59
C ARG A 63 13.88 8.58 4.05
N TYR A 64 13.16 8.15 5.08
CA TYR A 64 13.14 6.79 5.61
C TYR A 64 12.50 5.75 4.65
N THR A 65 12.69 5.90 3.33
CA THR A 65 12.04 5.10 2.29
C THR A 65 13.05 4.68 1.21
N TRP A 66 13.11 3.38 0.88
CA TRP A 66 13.96 2.83 -0.19
C TRP A 66 13.17 2.22 -1.33
N GLY A 67 13.50 2.62 -2.56
CA GLY A 67 12.96 2.02 -3.78
C GLY A 67 13.68 0.73 -4.17
N LEU A 68 12.93 -0.36 -4.28
CA LEU A 68 13.35 -1.64 -4.84
C LEU A 68 12.52 -1.96 -6.09
N VAL A 69 13.15 -2.52 -7.11
CA VAL A 69 12.54 -2.96 -8.36
C VAL A 69 12.33 -4.46 -8.30
N THR A 70 11.10 -4.87 -8.53
CA THR A 70 10.69 -6.28 -8.59
C THR A 70 11.05 -6.90 -9.96
N PRO A 71 10.96 -8.23 -10.13
CA PRO A 71 11.13 -8.87 -11.43
C PRO A 71 10.14 -8.41 -12.50
N ARG A 72 8.97 -7.88 -12.11
CA ARG A 72 7.95 -7.31 -13.00
C ARG A 72 8.11 -5.81 -13.24
N GLU A 73 9.27 -5.25 -12.90
CA GLU A 73 9.61 -3.84 -13.08
C GLU A 73 8.72 -2.87 -12.26
N THR A 74 8.14 -3.36 -11.15
CA THR A 74 7.42 -2.52 -10.19
C THR A 74 8.41 -1.87 -9.23
N VAL A 75 8.29 -0.56 -8.99
CA VAL A 75 9.02 0.10 -7.90
C VAL A 75 8.22 -0.03 -6.60
N MET A 76 8.80 -0.72 -5.64
CA MET A 76 8.31 -0.89 -4.28
C MET A 76 9.11 -0.01 -3.32
N LEU A 77 8.42 0.77 -2.53
CA LEU A 77 8.93 1.57 -1.44
C LEU A 77 8.96 0.73 -0.16
N VAL A 78 10.13 0.66 0.48
CA VAL A 78 10.35 -0.04 1.74
C VAL A 78 10.56 0.99 2.86
N LEU A 79 9.72 0.90 3.87
CA LEU A 79 9.76 1.65 5.14
C LEU A 79 10.05 0.68 6.29
N PRO A 80 10.45 1.17 7.48
CA PRO A 80 10.77 0.31 8.62
C PRO A 80 9.73 -0.76 8.97
N ASP A 81 8.45 -0.44 8.78
CA ASP A 81 7.29 -1.26 9.14
C ASP A 81 6.31 -1.50 7.97
N ALA A 82 6.65 -1.05 6.76
CA ALA A 82 5.75 -1.14 5.62
C ALA A 82 6.45 -1.32 4.27
N VAL A 83 5.76 -1.97 3.32
CA VAL A 83 6.14 -2.03 1.91
C VAL A 83 4.92 -1.66 1.05
N LEU A 84 5.09 -0.75 0.09
CA LEU A 84 4.02 -0.30 -0.80
C LEU A 84 4.58 0.08 -2.16
N PRO A 85 3.82 0.00 -3.26
CA PRO A 85 4.28 0.49 -4.55
C PRO A 85 4.51 2.01 -4.51
N GLU A 86 5.43 2.52 -5.33
CA GLU A 86 5.63 3.97 -5.52
C GLU A 86 4.41 4.63 -6.21
N SER A 87 3.61 3.84 -6.94
CA SER A 87 2.52 4.36 -7.76
C SER A 87 1.53 5.21 -6.94
N PRO A 88 1.31 6.49 -7.32
CA PRO A 88 0.67 7.46 -6.43
C PRO A 88 -0.86 7.31 -6.29
N ARG A 89 -1.50 6.31 -6.90
CA ARG A 89 -2.84 5.75 -6.63
C ARG A 89 -3.17 4.71 -7.69
N SER A 90 -3.82 3.65 -7.24
CA SER A 90 -4.28 2.51 -8.03
C SER A 90 -5.59 2.83 -8.76
N GLY A 91 -5.72 2.36 -10.00
CA GLY A 91 -6.93 2.48 -10.82
C GLY A 91 -7.55 3.88 -10.87
N TRP A 92 -8.71 4.06 -10.22
CA TRP A 92 -9.42 5.33 -10.17
C TRP A 92 -8.89 6.25 -9.07
N SER A 93 -8.81 7.54 -9.39
CA SER A 93 -8.47 8.58 -8.43
C SER A 93 -9.13 9.91 -8.79
N ALA A 94 -9.27 10.75 -7.76
CA ALA A 94 -9.70 12.14 -7.87
C ALA A 94 -8.61 13.08 -7.38
N TYR A 95 -8.47 14.24 -8.01
CA TYR A 95 -7.51 15.28 -7.65
C TYR A 95 -8.07 16.67 -7.98
N ASP A 96 -7.40 17.71 -7.48
CA ASP A 96 -7.91 19.09 -7.46
C ASP A 96 -9.33 19.13 -6.86
N ILE A 97 -9.53 18.40 -5.75
CA ILE A 97 -10.81 18.31 -5.04
C ILE A 97 -11.04 19.63 -4.28
N ALA A 98 -12.10 20.34 -4.61
CA ALA A 98 -12.56 21.48 -3.81
C ALA A 98 -13.43 20.99 -2.63
N ALA A 99 -13.55 21.80 -1.58
CA ALA A 99 -14.31 21.43 -0.36
C ALA A 99 -15.77 21.01 -0.64
N GLY A 100 -16.42 21.60 -1.65
CA GLY A 100 -17.79 21.25 -2.06
C GLY A 100 -17.90 19.97 -2.90
N GLU A 101 -16.78 19.38 -3.31
CA GLU A 101 -16.71 18.21 -4.20
C GLU A 101 -16.33 16.93 -3.44
N LEU A 102 -16.12 16.99 -2.12
CA LEU A 102 -15.85 15.81 -1.29
C LEU A 102 -16.88 14.69 -1.47
N PRO A 103 -18.21 14.97 -1.49
CA PRO A 103 -19.20 13.91 -1.69
C PRO A 103 -19.07 13.21 -3.06
N LEU A 104 -18.62 13.93 -4.10
CA LEU A 104 -18.41 13.35 -5.44
C LEU A 104 -17.16 12.47 -5.46
N ALA A 105 -16.10 12.85 -4.73
CA ALA A 105 -14.93 12.01 -4.58
C ALA A 105 -15.27 10.71 -3.81
N GLU A 106 -16.09 10.82 -2.78
CA GLU A 106 -16.60 9.69 -2.00
C GLU A 106 -17.45 8.72 -2.83
N GLU A 107 -18.37 9.23 -3.63
CA GLU A 107 -19.19 8.44 -4.56
C GLU A 107 -18.31 7.67 -5.56
N GLY A 108 -17.33 8.33 -6.17
CA GLY A 108 -16.38 7.65 -7.07
C GLY A 108 -15.56 6.55 -6.39
N LEU A 109 -15.17 6.73 -5.12
CA LEU A 109 -14.51 5.66 -4.37
C LEU A 109 -15.44 4.47 -4.10
N ASP A 110 -16.73 4.71 -3.85
CA ASP A 110 -17.72 3.65 -3.63
C ASP A 110 -17.97 2.85 -4.91
N ASP A 111 -18.12 3.54 -6.04
CA ASP A 111 -18.41 2.93 -7.33
C ASP A 111 -17.27 2.02 -7.81
N HIS A 112 -16.02 2.44 -7.60
CA HIS A 112 -14.84 1.72 -8.07
C HIS A 112 -14.25 0.72 -7.05
N TRP A 113 -14.70 0.73 -5.79
CA TRP A 113 -14.19 -0.18 -4.77
C TRP A 113 -14.40 -1.67 -5.09
N PRO A 114 -15.57 -2.13 -5.57
CA PRO A 114 -15.80 -3.55 -5.85
C PRO A 114 -14.79 -4.14 -6.84
N ASP A 115 -14.45 -3.41 -7.90
CA ASP A 115 -13.51 -3.88 -8.93
C ASP A 115 -12.08 -3.96 -8.39
N GLN A 116 -11.68 -3.00 -7.56
CA GLN A 116 -10.38 -3.02 -6.89
C GLN A 116 -10.26 -4.18 -5.89
N LEU A 117 -11.33 -4.42 -5.13
CA LEU A 117 -11.39 -5.55 -4.20
C LEU A 117 -11.32 -6.88 -4.94
N GLU A 118 -12.01 -7.02 -6.07
CA GLU A 118 -11.98 -8.23 -6.87
C GLU A 118 -10.61 -8.47 -7.52
N LEU A 119 -9.96 -7.41 -8.01
CA LEU A 119 -8.59 -7.47 -8.47
C LEU A 119 -7.64 -8.01 -7.38
N ALA A 120 -7.70 -7.45 -6.17
CA ALA A 120 -6.88 -7.94 -5.05
C ALA A 120 -7.18 -9.40 -4.67
N ARG A 121 -8.45 -9.82 -4.71
CA ARG A 121 -8.84 -11.21 -4.45
C ARG A 121 -8.24 -12.20 -5.44
N ARG A 122 -8.06 -11.82 -6.70
CA ARG A 122 -7.40 -12.67 -7.71
C ARG A 122 -5.96 -13.05 -7.32
N TYR A 123 -5.24 -12.15 -6.63
CA TYR A 123 -3.84 -12.36 -6.25
C TYR A 123 -3.63 -12.83 -4.81
N TRP A 124 -4.45 -12.33 -3.88
CA TRP A 124 -4.25 -12.56 -2.44
C TRP A 124 -5.27 -13.52 -1.84
N GLY A 125 -6.29 -13.93 -2.59
CA GLY A 125 -7.37 -14.79 -2.13
C GLY A 125 -8.43 -14.02 -1.33
N PRO A 126 -9.25 -14.69 -0.51
CA PRO A 126 -10.27 -14.02 0.29
C PRO A 126 -9.63 -13.23 1.46
N PRO A 127 -10.06 -11.97 1.71
CA PRO A 127 -9.61 -11.20 2.87
C PRO A 127 -10.20 -11.73 4.17
N VAL A 128 -9.50 -11.50 5.28
CA VAL A 128 -10.01 -11.77 6.64
C VAL A 128 -10.96 -10.67 7.13
N PHE A 129 -10.88 -9.48 6.54
CA PHE A 129 -11.75 -8.34 6.85
C PHE A 129 -12.04 -7.53 5.59
N VAL A 130 -13.29 -7.09 5.45
CA VAL A 130 -13.73 -6.05 4.51
C VAL A 130 -14.74 -5.18 5.24
N GLY A 131 -14.55 -3.86 5.21
CA GLY A 131 -15.47 -2.95 5.86
C GLY A 131 -15.06 -1.48 5.72
N PRO A 132 -15.85 -0.57 6.30
CA PRO A 132 -15.49 0.83 6.33
C PRO A 132 -14.28 1.05 7.25
N GLY A 133 -13.47 2.06 6.97
CA GLY A 133 -12.36 2.40 7.87
C GLY A 133 -12.80 2.96 9.23
N SER A 134 -14.09 3.28 9.41
CA SER A 134 -14.67 3.68 10.68
C SER A 134 -15.08 2.50 11.59
N ASP A 135 -14.97 1.25 11.11
CA ASP A 135 -15.29 0.05 11.91
C ASP A 135 -14.45 0.00 13.20
N LEU A 136 -15.08 -0.38 14.32
CA LEU A 136 -14.43 -0.41 15.63
C LEU A 136 -13.30 -1.44 15.73
N ARG A 137 -13.28 -2.43 14.83
CA ARG A 137 -12.19 -3.41 14.70
C ARG A 137 -10.93 -2.81 14.09
N VAL A 138 -11.05 -1.70 13.35
CA VAL A 138 -9.90 -0.98 12.80
C VAL A 138 -9.20 -0.23 13.94
N PRO A 139 -7.85 -0.32 14.07
CA PRO A 139 -7.14 0.38 15.11
C PRO A 139 -7.36 1.90 15.07
N PRO A 140 -7.40 2.60 16.22
CA PRO A 140 -7.70 4.04 16.29
C PRO A 140 -6.82 4.92 15.41
N GLU A 141 -5.56 4.56 15.20
CA GLU A 141 -4.58 5.29 14.38
C GLU A 141 -4.85 5.23 12.87
N TRP A 142 -5.66 4.26 12.43
CA TRP A 142 -6.12 4.09 11.05
C TRP A 142 -7.57 4.49 10.85
N ARG A 143 -8.35 4.51 11.94
CA ARG A 143 -9.79 4.77 11.90
C ARG A 143 -10.08 6.14 11.29
N ASP A 144 -11.12 6.19 10.46
CA ASP A 144 -11.59 7.40 9.77
C ASP A 144 -10.58 8.01 8.76
N ARG A 145 -9.40 7.41 8.59
CA ARG A 145 -8.45 7.76 7.52
C ARG A 145 -8.73 7.02 6.21
N ARG A 146 -9.50 5.93 6.30
CA ARG A 146 -9.87 5.06 5.18
C ARG A 146 -11.39 5.07 5.00
N ARG A 147 -11.84 5.22 3.77
CA ARG A 147 -13.26 5.05 3.44
C ARG A 147 -13.60 3.57 3.40
N HIS A 148 -12.83 2.81 2.63
CA HIS A 148 -12.90 1.36 2.52
C HIS A 148 -11.59 0.74 2.96
N LEU A 149 -11.67 -0.43 3.60
CA LEU A 149 -10.52 -1.22 4.01
C LEU A 149 -10.80 -2.70 3.80
N ALA A 150 -9.86 -3.40 3.18
CA ALA A 150 -9.78 -4.86 3.17
C ALA A 150 -8.40 -5.30 3.66
N VAL A 151 -8.38 -6.36 4.48
CA VAL A 151 -7.16 -6.87 5.12
C VAL A 151 -7.00 -8.36 4.83
N TRP A 152 -5.77 -8.76 4.47
CA TRP A 152 -5.33 -10.14 4.32
C TRP A 152 -4.19 -10.41 5.29
N LEU A 153 -4.12 -11.65 5.79
CA LEU A 153 -2.99 -12.11 6.59
C LEU A 153 -2.00 -12.88 5.70
N ARG A 154 -0.72 -12.61 5.92
CA ARG A 154 0.41 -13.38 5.42
C ARG A 154 1.34 -13.66 6.61
N PRO A 155 2.15 -14.73 6.59
CA PRO A 155 3.09 -14.96 7.67
C PRO A 155 3.94 -13.72 7.97
N GLY A 156 3.80 -13.19 9.18
CA GLY A 156 4.49 -11.98 9.65
C GLY A 156 3.98 -10.65 9.11
N ALA A 157 2.88 -10.57 8.36
CA ALA A 157 2.39 -9.32 7.82
C ALA A 157 0.87 -9.26 7.56
N GLU A 158 0.37 -8.03 7.51
CA GLU A 158 -0.97 -7.72 7.00
C GLU A 158 -0.85 -7.00 5.66
N ILE A 159 -1.59 -7.45 4.65
CA ILE A 159 -1.77 -6.69 3.40
C ILE A 159 -3.07 -5.91 3.51
N HIS A 160 -2.99 -4.60 3.35
CA HIS A 160 -4.14 -3.69 3.39
C HIS A 160 -4.39 -3.16 1.98
N LEU A 161 -5.61 -3.32 1.48
CA LEU A 161 -6.15 -2.54 0.36
C LEU A 161 -7.09 -1.49 0.94
N TYR A 162 -6.97 -0.24 0.52
CA TYR A 162 -7.78 0.83 1.07
C TYR A 162 -8.14 1.91 0.07
N ALA A 163 -9.29 2.54 0.30
CA ALA A 163 -9.66 3.82 -0.27
C ALA A 163 -9.36 4.93 0.76
N SER A 164 -8.74 6.04 0.34
CA SER A 164 -8.56 7.21 1.21
C SER A 164 -9.92 7.76 1.65
N GLN A 165 -10.07 8.17 2.91
CA GLN A 165 -11.20 9.02 3.31
C GLN A 165 -10.84 10.48 3.01
N PRO A 166 -11.45 11.14 2.01
CA PRO A 166 -11.16 12.54 1.73
C PRO A 166 -11.68 13.43 2.86
N GLY A 167 -10.83 14.33 3.35
CA GLY A 167 -11.16 15.40 4.29
C GLY A 167 -11.10 16.80 3.67
N PRO A 168 -11.51 17.85 4.41
CA PRO A 168 -11.57 19.23 3.89
C PRO A 168 -10.26 19.80 3.36
N GLU A 169 -9.13 19.30 3.85
CA GLU A 169 -7.78 19.74 3.47
C GLU A 169 -7.16 18.86 2.38
N ASP A 170 -7.80 17.73 2.03
CA ASP A 170 -7.28 16.81 1.03
C ASP A 170 -7.62 17.30 -0.37
N THR A 171 -6.59 17.47 -1.19
CA THR A 171 -6.78 17.87 -2.59
C THR A 171 -6.99 16.69 -3.52
N ALA A 172 -6.90 15.46 -3.02
CA ALA A 172 -6.91 14.29 -3.86
C ALA A 172 -7.29 13.00 -3.09
N ALA A 173 -8.05 12.09 -3.71
CA ALA A 173 -8.47 10.79 -3.18
C ALA A 173 -8.19 9.63 -4.16
N GLY A 174 -8.14 8.39 -3.68
CA GLY A 174 -8.02 7.19 -4.53
C GLY A 174 -7.72 5.92 -3.72
N PHE A 175 -7.33 4.87 -4.44
CA PHE A 175 -6.97 3.59 -3.85
C PHE A 175 -5.47 3.44 -3.62
N GLY A 176 -5.11 2.68 -2.60
CA GLY A 176 -3.74 2.27 -2.33
C GLY A 176 -3.72 0.93 -1.63
N TYR A 177 -2.54 0.30 -1.62
CA TYR A 177 -2.30 -0.92 -0.88
C TYR A 177 -0.91 -0.91 -0.28
N SER A 178 -0.77 -1.58 0.85
CA SER A 178 0.48 -1.64 1.60
C SER A 178 0.55 -2.94 2.38
N VAL A 179 1.75 -3.46 2.56
CA VAL A 179 2.05 -4.57 3.47
C VAL A 179 2.62 -3.96 4.73
N TYR A 180 2.04 -4.27 5.89
CA TYR A 180 2.51 -3.83 7.20
C TYR A 180 3.09 -5.01 7.98
N ALA A 181 4.17 -4.78 8.70
CA ALA A 181 4.68 -5.75 9.66
C ALA A 181 3.60 -6.05 10.72
N SER A 182 3.34 -7.33 10.97
CA SER A 182 2.33 -7.75 11.96
C SER A 182 2.78 -9.02 12.68
N GLU A 183 2.68 -9.01 14.01
CA GLU A 183 2.93 -10.18 14.85
C GLU A 183 1.69 -11.09 14.98
N VAL A 184 0.55 -10.64 14.46
CA VAL A 184 -0.76 -11.30 14.62
C VAL A 184 -1.07 -12.25 13.45
N ALA A 185 -0.19 -12.30 12.44
CA ALA A 185 -0.39 -12.96 11.14
C ALA A 185 0.48 -14.21 10.94
#